data_AF-G9EQ83-F1
#
_entry.id   AF-G9EQ83-F1
#
_cell.length_a   1.000
_cell.length_b   1.000
_cell.length_c   1.000
_cell.angle_alpha   90.00
_cell.angle_beta   90.00
_cell.angle_gamma   90.00
#
_symmetry.space_group_name_H-M   'P 1'
#
loop_
_entity.id
_entity.type
_entity.pdbx_description
1 polymer ?
#
loop_
_entity_poly.entity_id
_entity_poly.type
_entity_poly.pdbx_seq_one_letter_code
_entity_poly.pdbx_strand_id
1 'polypeptide(L)'
;MNEMRKSYRLSRYHCGIVLILILILIGVFLRFFELIQASIEEVSVEINLLNMQQMLHYQNLLSESKDQQCTFLDKPDLFQQLSAGIPDSSTDKAVPGSWYYDAKKHQLIYHVRSKNYFRSEFTQEIIIVLYCNHGVISFKQSSFKWCRDKKIWGCSSW
;
A
#
# COMPACT_ATOMS: atom_id res chain seq x y z
N MET A 1 -13.10 -57.78 -23.80
CA MET A 1 -12.75 -56.46 -23.24
C MET A 1 -13.88 -55.49 -23.58
N ASN A 2 -14.90 -55.37 -22.70
CA ASN A 2 -15.96 -54.39 -22.88
C ASN A 2 -15.70 -53.23 -21.91
N GLU A 3 -15.27 -52.10 -22.47
CA GLU A 3 -15.19 -50.84 -21.72
C GLU A 3 -16.62 -50.38 -21.38
N MET A 4 -16.98 -50.47 -20.10
CA MET A 4 -18.15 -49.79 -19.57
C MET A 4 -17.87 -48.28 -19.48
N ARG A 5 -17.97 -47.57 -20.62
CA ARG A 5 -18.03 -46.10 -20.63
C ARG A 5 -19.37 -45.66 -20.03
N LYS A 6 -19.43 -45.51 -18.71
CA LYS A 6 -20.56 -44.86 -18.02
C LYS A 6 -20.64 -43.40 -18.50
N SER A 7 -21.56 -43.14 -19.42
CA SER A 7 -21.92 -41.79 -19.83
C SER A 7 -22.77 -41.17 -18.73
N TYR A 8 -22.14 -40.36 -17.87
CA TYR A 8 -22.86 -39.55 -16.90
C TYR A 8 -23.63 -38.45 -17.65
N ARG A 9 -24.92 -38.67 -17.90
CA ARG A 9 -25.83 -37.60 -18.36
C ARG A 9 -26.04 -36.63 -17.20
N LEU A 10 -25.30 -35.53 -17.18
CA LEU A 10 -25.55 -34.44 -16.23
C LEU A 10 -27.00 -33.93 -16.42
N SER A 11 -27.83 -34.09 -15.39
CA SER A 11 -29.16 -33.49 -15.35
C SER A 11 -29.05 -31.97 -15.12
N ARG A 12 -30.05 -31.19 -15.54
CA ARG A 12 -30.07 -29.71 -15.43
C ARG A 12 -29.79 -29.22 -13.99
N TYR A 13 -30.22 -29.98 -12.99
CA TYR A 13 -29.93 -29.71 -11.57
C TYR A 13 -28.43 -29.83 -11.22
N HIS A 14 -27.73 -30.79 -11.81
CA HIS A 14 -26.28 -30.97 -11.59
C HIS A 14 -25.52 -29.78 -12.19
N CYS A 15 -25.91 -29.30 -13.38
CA CYS A 15 -25.33 -28.08 -13.95
C CYS A 15 -25.57 -26.84 -13.07
N GLY A 16 -26.77 -26.70 -12.49
CA GLY A 16 -27.08 -25.61 -11.56
C GLY A 16 -26.20 -25.63 -10.30
N ILE A 17 -26.03 -26.80 -9.68
CA ILE A 17 -25.16 -26.97 -8.51
C ILE A 17 -23.70 -26.66 -8.87
N VAL A 18 -23.19 -27.16 -9.99
CA VAL A 18 -21.82 -26.89 -10.45
C VAL A 18 -21.62 -25.39 -10.67
N LEU A 19 -22.58 -24.69 -11.27
CA LEU A 19 -22.49 -23.25 -11.50
C LEU A 19 -22.43 -22.47 -10.18
N ILE A 20 -23.27 -22.81 -9.20
CA ILE A 20 -23.23 -22.20 -7.86
C ILE A 20 -21.87 -22.44 -7.19
N LEU A 21 -21.34 -23.66 -7.27
CA LEU A 21 -20.02 -23.97 -6.71
C LEU A 21 -18.91 -23.16 -7.39
N ILE A 22 -18.95 -22.99 -8.71
CA ILE A 22 -18.00 -22.15 -9.44
C ILE A 22 -18.09 -20.69 -8.98
N LEU A 23 -19.29 -20.14 -8.81
CA LEU A 23 -19.47 -18.76 -8.34
C LEU A 23 -18.94 -18.57 -6.90
N ILE A 24 -19.18 -19.54 -6.01
CA ILE A 24 -18.64 -19.52 -4.65
C ILE A 24 -17.11 -19.55 -4.69
N LEU A 25 -16.53 -20.44 -5.51
CA LEU A 25 -15.09 -20.58 -5.67
C LEU A 25 -14.45 -19.27 -6.17
N ILE A 26 -15.03 -18.66 -7.21
CA ILE A 26 -14.58 -17.36 -7.73
C ILE A 26 -14.64 -16.29 -6.63
N GLY A 27 -15.73 -16.23 -5.86
CA GLY A 27 -15.85 -15.28 -4.76
C GLY A 27 -14.76 -15.45 -3.70
N VAL A 28 -14.42 -16.69 -3.34
CA VAL A 28 -13.32 -16.99 -2.41
C VAL A 28 -11.97 -16.56 -2.98
N PHE A 29 -11.70 -16.85 -4.26
CA PHE A 29 -10.45 -16.42 -4.91
C PHE A 29 -10.31 -14.90 -4.96
N LEU A 30 -11.38 -14.17 -5.29
CA LEU A 30 -11.34 -12.69 -5.29
C LEU A 30 -10.97 -12.13 -3.92
N ARG A 31 -11.55 -12.68 -2.84
CA ARG A 31 -11.19 -12.30 -1.47
C ARG A 31 -9.76 -12.65 -1.10
N PHE A 32 -9.27 -13.80 -1.57
CA PHE A 32 -7.90 -14.20 -1.36
C PHE A 32 -6.91 -13.27 -2.07
N PHE A 33 -7.24 -12.81 -3.29
CA PHE A 33 -6.43 -11.82 -3.99
C PHE A 33 -6.39 -10.47 -3.26
N GLU A 34 -7.51 -9.99 -2.70
CA GLU A 34 -7.53 -8.77 -1.87
C GLU A 34 -6.58 -8.89 -0.66
N LEU A 35 -6.56 -10.05 0.00
CA LEU A 35 -5.68 -10.34 1.14
C LEU A 35 -4.21 -10.38 0.74
N ILE A 36 -3.89 -11.03 -0.38
CA ILE A 36 -2.52 -11.04 -0.93
C ILE A 36 -2.08 -9.62 -1.27
N GLN A 37 -2.94 -8.84 -1.93
CA GLN A 37 -2.65 -7.45 -2.28
C GLN A 37 -2.37 -6.62 -1.02
N ALA A 38 -3.17 -6.77 0.04
CA ALA A 38 -2.93 -6.10 1.31
C ALA A 38 -1.58 -6.50 1.93
N SER A 39 -1.18 -7.76 1.78
CA SER A 39 0.09 -8.23 2.30
C SER A 39 1.28 -7.70 1.53
N ILE A 40 1.19 -7.65 0.20
CA ILE A 40 2.22 -7.05 -0.64
C ILE A 40 2.32 -5.56 -0.36
N GLU A 41 1.19 -4.89 -0.18
CA GLU A 41 1.14 -3.47 0.13
C GLU A 41 1.78 -3.15 1.50
N GLU A 42 1.47 -3.92 2.53
CA GLU A 42 2.11 -3.79 3.85
C GLU A 42 3.63 -3.90 3.75
N VAL A 43 4.12 -4.98 3.13
CA VAL A 43 5.58 -5.19 2.97
C VAL A 43 6.20 -4.07 2.15
N SER A 44 5.54 -3.63 1.07
CA SER A 44 6.03 -2.54 0.24
C SER A 44 6.12 -1.22 1.01
N VAL A 45 5.10 -0.89 1.81
CA VAL A 45 5.09 0.30 2.66
C VAL A 45 6.19 0.22 3.72
N GLU A 46 6.35 -0.91 4.40
CA GLU A 46 7.38 -1.09 5.43
C GLU A 46 8.79 -0.94 4.84
N ILE A 47 9.06 -1.54 3.68
CA ILE A 47 10.35 -1.40 2.99
C ILE A 47 10.60 0.05 2.58
N ASN A 48 9.58 0.73 2.01
CA ASN A 48 9.70 2.13 1.63
C ASN A 48 9.96 3.04 2.84
N LEU A 49 9.31 2.79 3.97
CA LEU A 49 9.55 3.52 5.22
C LEU A 49 10.98 3.31 5.71
N LEU A 50 11.49 2.07 5.70
CA LEU A 50 12.87 1.78 6.09
C LEU A 50 13.87 2.47 5.15
N ASN A 51 13.63 2.44 3.84
CA ASN A 51 14.47 3.11 2.85
C ASN A 51 14.49 4.64 3.06
N MET A 52 13.34 5.24 3.36
CA MET A 52 13.26 6.67 3.69
C MET A 52 14.04 6.99 4.97
N GLN A 53 13.90 6.17 6.02
CA GLN A 53 14.64 6.35 7.26
C GLN A 53 16.15 6.29 7.01
N GLN A 54 16.61 5.32 6.22
CA GLN A 54 18.01 5.18 5.85
C GLN A 54 18.48 6.39 5.02
N MET A 55 17.71 6.80 4.01
CA MET A 55 18.05 7.95 3.17
C MET A 55 18.15 9.24 3.98
N LEU A 56 17.19 9.51 4.86
CA LEU A 56 17.23 10.68 5.75
C LEU A 56 18.44 10.62 6.69
N HIS A 57 18.75 9.44 7.22
CA HIS A 57 19.95 9.25 8.03
C HIS A 57 21.24 9.54 7.24
N TYR A 58 21.35 9.02 6.01
CA TYR A 58 22.48 9.29 5.13
C TYR A 58 22.57 10.76 4.74
N GLN A 59 21.46 11.43 4.43
CA GLN A 59 21.43 12.86 4.16
C GLN A 59 21.91 13.66 5.36
N ASN A 60 21.45 13.33 6.57
CA ASN A 60 21.92 13.98 7.79
C ASN A 60 23.43 13.77 8.03
N LEU A 61 23.97 12.59 7.74
CA LEU A 61 25.40 12.29 7.89
C LEU A 61 26.28 12.96 6.82
N LEU A 62 25.83 12.96 5.56
CA LEU A 62 26.59 13.49 4.42
C LEU A 62 26.39 14.99 4.21
N SER A 63 25.39 15.59 4.85
CA SER A 63 25.14 17.04 4.82
C SER A 63 26.14 17.85 5.66
N GLU A 64 27.43 17.53 5.58
CA GLU A 64 28.52 18.42 6.01
C GLU A 64 28.53 19.77 5.22
N SER A 65 27.58 19.99 4.31
CA SER A 65 27.34 21.26 3.61
C SER A 65 26.03 21.97 4.03
N LYS A 66 26.12 22.75 5.11
CA LYS A 66 25.77 24.19 5.20
C LYS A 66 24.34 24.71 4.93
N ASP A 67 23.32 23.92 4.65
CA ASP A 67 21.96 24.47 4.59
C ASP A 67 21.19 24.30 5.90
N GLN A 68 21.29 25.30 6.77
CA GLN A 68 20.55 25.35 8.04
C GLN A 68 19.03 25.34 7.85
N GLN A 69 18.54 25.71 6.66
CA GLN A 69 17.11 25.86 6.36
C GLN A 69 16.52 24.64 5.64
N CYS A 70 17.32 23.63 5.31
CA CYS A 70 16.88 22.42 4.62
C CYS A 70 16.06 22.71 3.33
N THR A 71 16.49 23.66 2.51
CA THR A 71 15.83 24.03 1.23
C THR A 71 15.71 22.86 0.25
N PHE A 72 16.44 21.77 0.49
CA PHE A 72 16.26 20.52 -0.24
C PHE A 72 14.84 19.93 -0.05
N LEU A 73 14.16 20.17 1.08
CA LEU A 73 12.76 19.73 1.30
C LEU A 73 11.78 20.40 0.34
N ASP A 74 12.13 21.56 -0.20
CA ASP A 74 11.28 22.29 -1.15
C ASP A 74 11.37 21.71 -2.58
N LYS A 75 12.27 20.75 -2.82
CA LYS A 75 12.47 20.12 -4.12
C LYS A 75 11.74 18.78 -4.18
N PRO A 76 10.53 18.71 -4.78
CA PRO A 76 9.75 17.47 -4.84
C PRO A 76 10.44 16.35 -5.63
N ASP A 77 11.32 16.70 -6.58
CA ASP A 77 12.03 15.75 -7.45
C ASP A 77 12.96 14.80 -6.67
N LEU A 78 13.44 15.22 -5.49
CA LEU A 78 14.26 14.36 -4.62
C LEU A 78 13.45 13.21 -4.03
N PHE A 79 12.15 13.43 -3.81
CA PHE A 79 11.24 12.42 -3.29
C PHE A 79 10.61 11.58 -4.41
N GLN A 80 10.74 11.99 -5.67
CA GLN A 80 10.35 11.16 -6.82
C GLN A 80 11.17 9.86 -6.92
N GLN A 81 12.46 9.92 -6.60
CA GLN A 81 13.34 8.75 -6.64
C GLN A 81 13.07 7.74 -5.51
N LEU A 82 12.50 8.20 -4.39
CA LEU A 82 12.12 7.37 -3.24
C LEU A 82 10.90 6.49 -3.51
N SER A 83 10.21 6.68 -4.64
CA SER A 83 9.05 5.88 -4.99
C SER A 83 9.04 5.63 -6.49
N ALA A 84 9.30 4.38 -6.86
CA ALA A 84 9.26 3.85 -8.22
C ALA A 84 7.83 3.86 -8.84
N GLY A 85 7.14 5.00 -8.83
CA GLY A 85 5.76 5.13 -9.29
C GLY A 85 5.03 6.39 -8.85
N ILE A 86 5.72 7.50 -8.57
CA ILE A 86 5.05 8.80 -8.41
C ILE A 86 4.60 9.27 -9.80
N PRO A 87 3.30 9.36 -10.10
CA PRO A 87 2.85 10.04 -11.30
C PRO A 87 3.24 11.53 -11.19
N ASP A 88 3.66 12.12 -12.31
CA ASP A 88 4.15 13.49 -12.39
C ASP A 88 3.30 14.47 -11.57
N SER A 89 3.99 15.40 -10.91
CA SER A 89 3.46 16.41 -9.96
C SER A 89 2.42 17.38 -10.53
N SER A 90 1.94 17.14 -11.75
CA SER A 90 0.87 17.86 -12.39
C SER A 90 -0.38 16.99 -12.49
N THR A 91 -1.41 17.41 -11.76
CA THR A 91 -2.83 17.07 -11.94
C THR A 91 -3.37 15.80 -11.28
N ASP A 92 -4.16 16.02 -10.22
CA ASP A 92 -5.41 15.32 -9.92
C ASP A 92 -5.46 13.80 -10.09
N LYS A 93 -5.03 13.09 -9.04
CA LYS A 93 -5.87 12.21 -8.20
C LYS A 93 -4.95 11.39 -7.30
N ALA A 94 -5.27 11.35 -6.02
CA ALA A 94 -4.71 10.38 -5.07
C ALA A 94 -4.93 8.96 -5.60
N VAL A 95 -3.97 8.39 -6.32
CA VAL A 95 -4.05 7.03 -6.85
C VAL A 95 -3.82 6.07 -5.68
N PRO A 96 -4.74 5.12 -5.41
CA PRO A 96 -4.50 4.15 -4.36
C PRO A 96 -3.28 3.26 -4.68
N GLY A 97 -2.38 3.15 -3.71
CA GLY A 97 -1.13 2.42 -3.77
C GLY A 97 0.08 3.26 -4.19
N SER A 98 0.01 4.60 -4.15
CA SER A 98 1.13 5.49 -4.49
C SER A 98 1.48 6.45 -3.36
N TRP A 99 2.76 6.85 -3.34
CA TRP A 99 3.25 7.94 -2.53
C TRP A 99 3.07 9.28 -3.25
N TYR A 100 2.89 10.34 -2.46
CA TYR A 100 2.78 11.72 -2.92
C TYR A 100 3.55 12.62 -1.95
N TYR A 101 4.28 13.60 -2.48
CA TYR A 101 5.00 14.57 -1.67
C TYR A 101 4.35 15.96 -1.77
N ASP A 102 3.84 16.46 -0.64
CA ASP A 102 3.38 17.83 -0.48
C ASP A 102 4.53 18.72 -0.01
N ALA A 103 5.17 19.41 -0.96
CA ALA A 103 6.26 20.34 -0.68
C ALA A 103 5.83 21.56 0.17
N LYS A 104 4.55 21.94 0.19
CA LYS A 104 4.10 23.09 1.01
C LYS A 104 4.05 22.76 2.49
N LYS A 105 3.81 21.49 2.82
CA LYS A 105 3.71 21.00 4.20
C LYS A 105 4.89 20.13 4.62
N HIS A 106 5.80 19.85 3.70
CA HIS A 106 6.88 18.87 3.83
C HIS A 106 6.34 17.50 4.30
N GLN A 107 5.28 17.03 3.62
CA GLN A 107 4.60 15.78 3.97
C GLN A 107 4.71 14.76 2.86
N LEU A 108 5.06 13.54 3.22
CA LEU A 108 4.93 12.38 2.34
C LEU A 108 3.67 11.60 2.71
N ILE A 109 2.78 11.42 1.75
CA ILE A 109 1.46 10.83 1.92
C ILE A 109 1.38 9.57 1.07
N TYR A 110 1.07 8.43 1.68
CA TYR A 110 0.73 7.20 0.97
C TYR A 110 -0.78 6.98 1.01
N HIS A 111 -1.40 6.83 -0.15
CA HIS A 111 -2.81 6.47 -0.24
C HIS A 111 -2.97 4.96 -0.31
N VAL A 112 -3.62 4.36 0.68
CA VAL A 112 -3.74 2.91 0.79
C VAL A 112 -4.80 2.37 -0.17
N ARG A 113 -4.43 1.33 -0.93
CA ARG A 113 -5.30 0.56 -1.81
C ARG A 113 -6.12 -0.46 -1.06
N SER A 114 -5.54 -1.16 -0.09
CA SER A 114 -6.17 -2.29 0.61
C SER A 114 -6.99 -1.84 1.83
N LYS A 115 -8.02 -1.06 1.54
CA LYS A 115 -8.91 -0.38 2.51
C LYS A 115 -9.50 -1.29 3.58
N ASN A 116 -9.84 -2.53 3.23
CA ASN A 116 -10.46 -3.50 4.13
C ASN A 116 -9.48 -4.07 5.19
N TYR A 117 -8.18 -3.88 4.96
CA TYR A 117 -7.09 -4.47 5.74
C TYR A 117 -6.22 -3.44 6.45
N PHE A 118 -6.58 -2.17 6.35
CA PHE A 118 -5.78 -1.04 6.82
C PHE A 118 -6.60 -0.11 7.71
N ARG A 119 -5.98 0.38 8.78
CA ARG A 119 -6.54 1.40 9.65
C ARG A 119 -5.48 2.44 9.98
N SER A 120 -5.87 3.71 9.95
CA SER A 120 -5.07 4.81 10.47
C SER A 120 -5.97 5.92 11.00
N GLU A 121 -5.37 6.91 11.64
CA GLU A 121 -6.06 8.13 12.10
C GLU A 121 -6.57 8.97 10.92
N PHE A 122 -5.91 8.86 9.76
CA PHE A 122 -6.29 9.50 8.51
C PHE A 122 -7.06 8.51 7.64
N THR A 123 -8.01 8.96 6.84
CA THR A 123 -8.83 8.00 6.08
C THR A 123 -7.99 7.36 4.97
N GLN A 124 -7.54 6.12 5.20
CA GLN A 124 -6.79 5.31 4.23
C GLN A 124 -5.48 5.96 3.78
N GLU A 125 -4.85 6.70 4.69
CA GLU A 125 -3.62 7.42 4.42
C GLU A 125 -2.57 7.13 5.49
N ILE A 126 -1.32 7.08 5.05
CA ILE A 126 -0.13 7.13 5.91
C ILE A 126 0.56 8.45 5.62
N ILE A 127 0.75 9.26 6.65
CA ILE A 127 1.37 10.59 6.53
C ILE A 127 2.69 10.58 7.28
N ILE A 128 3.75 11.01 6.62
CA ILE A 128 5.07 11.25 7.20
C ILE A 128 5.35 12.72 7.08
N VAL A 129 5.43 13.41 8.21
CA VAL A 129 5.80 14.82 8.28
C VAL A 129 7.31 14.91 8.43
N LEU A 130 7.98 15.63 7.53
CA LEU A 130 9.40 15.95 7.63
C LEU A 130 9.56 17.32 8.30
N TYR A 131 10.56 17.46 9.15
CA TYR A 131 10.90 18.71 9.81
C TYR A 131 12.41 18.94 9.74
N CYS A 132 12.78 20.19 9.56
CA CYS A 132 14.16 20.66 9.61
C CYS A 132 14.45 21.31 10.95
N ASN A 133 15.57 20.93 11.57
CA ASN A 133 16.10 21.59 12.76
C ASN A 133 17.60 21.86 12.57
N HIS A 134 17.95 23.10 12.23
CA HIS A 134 19.34 23.53 12.01
C HIS A 134 20.14 22.64 11.03
N GLY A 135 19.52 22.28 9.90
CA GLY A 135 20.12 21.39 8.91
C GLY A 135 19.96 19.89 9.19
N VAL A 136 19.44 19.51 10.36
CA VAL A 136 19.11 18.12 10.68
C VAL A 136 17.65 17.85 10.34
N ILE A 137 17.43 16.87 9.49
CA ILE A 137 16.09 16.45 9.09
C ILE A 137 15.63 15.38 10.04
N SER A 138 14.43 15.51 10.58
CA SER A 138 13.79 14.37 11.24
C SER A 138 12.33 14.27 10.82
N PHE A 139 11.68 13.17 11.17
CA PHE A 139 10.37 12.83 10.64
C PHE A 139 9.43 12.32 11.73
N LYS A 140 8.13 12.46 11.48
CA LYS A 140 7.06 11.94 12.34
C LYS A 140 6.03 11.24 11.46
N GLN A 141 5.79 9.97 11.75
CA GLN A 141 4.84 9.15 11.03
C GLN A 141 3.47 9.16 11.75
N SER A 142 2.40 9.17 10.97
CA SER A 142 1.03 8.98 11.46
C SER A 142 0.84 7.58 12.05
N SER A 143 0.01 7.45 13.07
CA SER A 143 -0.37 6.15 13.60
C SER A 143 -1.18 5.35 12.57
N PHE A 144 -0.70 4.17 12.19
CA PHE A 144 -1.42 3.24 11.34
C PHE A 144 -1.16 1.79 11.76
N LYS A 145 -2.08 0.89 11.40
CA LYS A 145 -1.98 -0.55 11.63
C LYS A 145 -2.61 -1.33 10.49
N TRP A 146 -1.92 -2.38 10.07
CA TRP A 146 -2.50 -3.45 9.25
C TRP A 146 -3.24 -4.44 10.15
N CYS A 147 -4.26 -5.10 9.62
CA CYS A 147 -5.00 -6.12 10.38
C CYS A 147 -4.09 -7.30 10.71
N ARG A 148 -3.74 -7.50 11.99
CA ARG A 148 -2.81 -8.55 12.45
C ARG A 148 -3.15 -9.96 11.95
N ASP A 149 -4.44 -10.27 11.87
CA ASP A 149 -4.92 -11.61 11.50
C ASP A 149 -5.22 -11.77 10.01
N LYS A 150 -5.23 -10.68 9.22
CA LYS A 150 -5.60 -10.62 7.79
C LYS A 150 -6.66 -11.65 7.37
N LYS A 151 -7.74 -11.80 8.13
CA LYS A 151 -8.78 -12.80 7.82
C LYS A 151 -9.40 -12.47 6.45
N ILE A 152 -9.97 -13.47 5.78
CA ILE A 152 -10.63 -13.34 4.47
C ILE A 152 -11.67 -12.20 4.45
N TRP A 153 -12.21 -11.83 5.62
CA TRP A 153 -13.22 -10.80 5.81
C TRP A 153 -12.67 -9.41 6.23
N GLY A 154 -11.36 -9.22 6.28
CA GLY A 154 -10.72 -7.97 6.70
C GLY A 154 -10.89 -7.65 8.20
N CYS A 155 -10.68 -6.38 8.56
CA CYS A 155 -10.86 -5.89 9.92
C CYS A 155 -12.36 -5.74 10.27
N SER A 156 -13.04 -6.85 10.49
CA SER A 156 -14.44 -6.90 10.94
C SER A 156 -14.55 -6.53 12.43
N SER A 157 -14.65 -5.22 12.72
CA SER A 157 -14.82 -4.62 14.06
C SER A 157 -13.71 -4.94 15.09
N TRP A 158 -13.37 -3.95 15.91
CA TRP A 158 -12.59 -4.16 17.13
C TRP A 158 -13.55 -4.18 18.31
#